data_AF-A0A2E6AIS7-F1
#
_entry.id   AF-A0A2E6AIS7-F1
#
_cell.length_a   1.000
_cell.length_b   1.000
_cell.length_c   1.000
_cell.angle_alpha   90.00
_cell.angle_beta   90.00
_cell.angle_gamma   90.00
#
_symmetry.space_group_name_H-M   'P 1'
#
loop_
_entity.id
_entity.type
_entity.pdbx_description
1 polymer ?
#
loop_
_entity_poly.entity_id
_entity_poly.type
_entity_poly.pdbx_seq_one_letter_code
_entity_poly.pdbx_strand_id
1 'polypeptide(L)'
;MSFHGLLAMAAILITIASSQIARITAELERIGDHSMNIRESVSLLGEYSPTDLLPALLRMVNIVNGMVNDALNAFSQRDITKAQSTIANDNIVDALNDQIVGDLLHLDVVRKVKGGADMSLPLAQMLIARSLERIADQATNISEEVVYMVKGDDIRHQS
;
A
#
# COMPACT_ATOMS: atom_id res chain seq x y z
N MET A 1 13.54 -36.36 23.18
CA MET A 1 14.14 -35.18 22.52
C MET A 1 15.34 -34.74 23.36
N SER A 2 16.54 -34.61 22.80
CA SER A 2 17.73 -34.23 23.58
C SER A 2 17.70 -32.74 23.93
N PHE A 3 18.36 -32.34 25.01
CA PHE A 3 18.51 -30.92 25.38
C PHE A 3 19.10 -30.07 24.24
N HIS A 4 20.05 -30.65 23.49
CA HIS A 4 20.60 -30.05 22.26
C HIS A 4 19.55 -29.87 21.16
N GLY A 5 18.64 -30.84 20.97
CA GLY A 5 17.55 -30.70 20.00
C GLY A 5 16.53 -29.61 20.39
N LEU A 6 16.28 -29.45 21.69
CA LEU A 6 15.37 -28.42 22.22
C LEU A 6 15.96 -27.01 22.05
N LEU A 7 17.27 -26.86 22.29
CA LEU A 7 18.02 -25.61 22.03
C LEU A 7 18.08 -25.27 20.54
N ALA A 8 18.33 -26.25 19.68
CA ALA A 8 18.35 -26.05 18.23
C ALA A 8 16.97 -25.59 17.71
N MET A 9 15.88 -26.21 18.20
CA MET A 9 14.52 -25.80 17.84
C MET A 9 14.20 -24.37 18.30
N ALA A 10 14.59 -24.00 19.52
CA ALA A 10 14.41 -22.64 20.03
C ALA A 10 15.19 -21.60 19.21
N ALA A 11 16.44 -21.89 18.83
CA ALA A 11 17.25 -21.01 18.00
C ALA A 11 16.65 -20.79 16.60
N ILE A 12 16.10 -21.85 16.00
CA ILE A 12 15.39 -21.77 14.71
C ILE A 12 14.15 -20.87 14.84
N LEU A 13 13.33 -21.08 15.87
CA LEU A 13 12.13 -20.26 16.10
C LEU A 13 12.47 -18.77 16.31
N ILE A 14 13.51 -18.46 17.08
CA ILE A 14 13.99 -17.08 17.28
C ILE A 14 14.45 -16.47 15.96
N THR A 15 15.20 -17.21 15.15
CA THR A 15 15.70 -16.73 13.85
C THR A 15 14.56 -16.43 12.89
N ILE A 16 13.56 -17.32 12.84
CA ILE A 16 12.35 -17.17 12.01
C ILE A 16 11.52 -15.97 12.47
N ALA A 17 11.36 -15.76 13.78
CA ALA A 17 10.63 -14.61 14.31
C ALA A 17 11.34 -13.29 13.97
N SER A 18 12.66 -13.23 14.16
CA SER A 18 13.46 -12.03 13.87
C SER A 18 13.45 -11.66 12.39
N SER A 19 13.49 -12.64 11.48
CA SER A 19 13.48 -12.38 10.03
C SER A 19 12.13 -11.82 9.55
N GLN A 20 11.01 -12.28 10.11
CA GLN A 20 9.67 -11.75 9.82
C GLN A 20 9.52 -10.30 10.28
N ILE A 21 9.99 -9.98 11.49
CA ILE A 21 9.97 -8.60 12.01
C ILE A 21 10.80 -7.67 11.11
N ALA A 22 11.96 -8.14 10.63
CA ALA A 22 12.80 -7.36 9.73
C ALA A 22 12.10 -7.08 8.38
N ARG A 23 11.41 -8.06 7.81
CA ARG A 23 10.63 -7.90 6.57
C ARG A 23 9.55 -6.84 6.74
N ILE A 24 8.74 -6.93 7.79
CA ILE A 24 7.65 -5.97 8.04
C ILE A 24 8.20 -4.57 8.31
N THR A 25 9.33 -4.46 9.02
CA THR A 25 10.01 -3.17 9.19
C THR A 25 10.40 -2.55 7.85
N ALA A 26 10.89 -3.35 6.90
CA ALA A 26 11.24 -2.87 5.57
C ALA A 26 10.00 -2.42 4.76
N GLU A 27 8.88 -3.13 4.87
CA GLU A 27 7.62 -2.70 4.24
C GLU A 27 7.12 -1.38 4.85
N LEU A 28 7.23 -1.20 6.18
CA LEU A 28 6.89 0.05 6.86
C LEU A 28 7.79 1.23 6.46
N GLU A 29 9.10 0.99 6.27
CA GLU A 29 10.03 2.00 5.76
C GLU A 29 9.58 2.50 4.39
N ARG A 30 9.25 1.58 3.47
CA ARG A 30 8.74 1.94 2.13
C ARG A 30 7.40 2.67 2.18
N ILE A 31 6.49 2.32 3.08
CA ILE A 31 5.26 3.10 3.32
C ILE A 31 5.62 4.54 3.72
N GLY A 32 6.62 4.72 4.59
CA GLY A 32 7.15 6.02 4.96
C GLY A 32 7.69 6.81 3.76
N ASP A 33 8.46 6.18 2.90
CA ASP A 33 9.00 6.79 1.68
C ASP A 33 7.90 7.22 0.71
N HIS A 34 6.89 6.38 0.49
CA HIS A 34 5.75 6.75 -0.36
C HIS A 34 4.90 7.86 0.26
N SER A 35 4.78 7.90 1.60
CA SER A 35 4.13 9.00 2.31
C SER A 35 4.89 10.33 2.12
N MET A 36 6.21 10.27 2.07
CA MET A 36 7.06 11.43 1.74
C MET A 36 6.82 11.89 0.29
N ASN A 37 6.74 10.98 -0.68
CA ASN A 37 6.41 11.32 -2.07
C ASN A 37 5.01 11.95 -2.22
N ILE A 38 4.03 11.49 -1.45
CA ILE A 38 2.69 12.12 -1.40
C ILE A 38 2.83 13.55 -0.90
N ARG A 39 3.59 13.79 0.18
CA ARG A 39 3.81 15.13 0.72
C ARG A 39 4.43 16.07 -0.31
N GLU A 40 5.43 15.60 -1.04
CA GLU A 40 6.07 16.37 -2.13
C GLU A 40 5.08 16.65 -3.26
N SER A 41 4.27 15.67 -3.64
CA SER A 41 3.23 15.83 -4.67
C SER A 41 2.15 16.82 -4.25
N VAL A 42 1.76 16.83 -2.98
CA VAL A 42 0.81 17.82 -2.41
C VAL A 42 1.38 19.24 -2.51
N SER A 43 2.70 19.43 -2.40
CA SER A 43 3.29 20.77 -2.55
C SER A 43 3.12 21.37 -3.96
N LEU A 44 2.94 20.51 -4.97
CA LEU A 44 2.64 20.92 -6.35
C LEU A 44 1.21 21.45 -6.50
N LEU A 45 0.32 21.18 -5.53
CA LEU A 45 -1.06 21.67 -5.55
C LEU A 45 -1.16 23.17 -5.26
N GLY A 46 -0.14 23.81 -4.65
CA GLY A 46 -0.14 25.25 -4.43
C GLY A 46 -1.43 25.77 -3.76
N GLU A 47 -2.24 26.55 -4.49
CA GLU A 47 -3.51 27.12 -4.02
C GLU A 47 -4.75 26.27 -4.32
N TYR A 48 -4.61 25.13 -4.99
CA TYR A 48 -5.73 24.23 -5.28
C TYR A 48 -6.36 23.70 -3.99
N SER A 49 -7.68 23.63 -3.96
CA SER A 49 -8.48 23.20 -2.83
C SER A 49 -8.74 21.68 -2.87
N PRO A 50 -9.10 21.04 -1.74
CA PRO A 50 -9.51 19.63 -1.75
C PRO A 50 -10.69 19.32 -2.68
N THR A 51 -11.54 20.31 -2.98
CA THR A 51 -12.66 20.16 -3.93
C THR A 51 -12.22 20.09 -5.40
N ASP A 52 -10.97 20.45 -5.70
CA ASP A 52 -10.38 20.30 -7.04
C ASP A 52 -9.84 18.88 -7.30
N LEU A 53 -9.78 18.05 -6.26
CA LEU A 53 -9.32 16.66 -6.35
C LEU A 53 -10.44 15.74 -6.87
N LEU A 54 -10.06 14.72 -7.63
CA LEU A 54 -10.98 13.69 -8.06
C LEU A 54 -11.57 12.97 -6.84
N PRO A 55 -12.90 12.77 -6.77
CA PRO A 55 -13.53 12.00 -5.69
C PRO A 55 -12.96 10.57 -5.59
N ALA A 56 -12.53 9.99 -6.71
CA ALA A 56 -11.86 8.68 -6.75
C ALA A 56 -10.55 8.67 -5.95
N LEU A 57 -9.77 9.76 -6.00
CA LEU A 57 -8.53 9.90 -5.24
C LEU A 57 -8.79 9.91 -3.73
N LEU A 58 -9.79 10.66 -3.28
CA LEU A 58 -10.17 10.69 -1.86
C LEU A 58 -10.69 9.33 -1.36
N ARG A 59 -11.42 8.61 -2.22
CA ARG A 59 -11.84 7.23 -1.92
C ARG A 59 -10.63 6.30 -1.80
N MET A 60 -9.67 6.40 -2.70
CA MET A 60 -8.43 5.62 -2.68
C MET A 60 -7.64 5.86 -1.38
N VAL A 61 -7.49 7.13 -0.94
CA VAL A 61 -6.85 7.48 0.34
C VAL A 61 -7.50 6.74 1.52
N ASN A 62 -8.83 6.74 1.59
CA ASN A 62 -9.55 6.08 2.70
C ASN A 62 -9.35 4.56 2.70
N ILE A 63 -9.39 3.93 1.53
CA ILE A 63 -9.19 2.48 1.39
C ILE A 63 -7.76 2.10 1.79
N VAL A 64 -6.75 2.80 1.25
CA VAL A 64 -5.34 2.52 1.54
C VAL A 64 -5.02 2.73 3.02
N ASN A 65 -5.57 3.77 3.64
CA ASN A 65 -5.44 3.96 5.10
C ASN A 65 -6.07 2.79 5.88
N GLY A 66 -7.23 2.30 5.44
CA GLY A 66 -7.84 1.09 5.98
C GLY A 66 -6.93 -0.13 5.84
N MET A 67 -6.38 -0.38 4.65
CA MET A 67 -5.50 -1.51 4.36
C MET A 67 -4.25 -1.52 5.25
N VAL A 68 -3.59 -0.37 5.44
CA VAL A 68 -2.41 -0.27 6.33
C VAL A 68 -2.79 -0.60 7.77
N ASN A 69 -3.89 -0.01 8.28
CA ASN A 69 -4.36 -0.30 9.64
C ASN A 69 -4.72 -1.77 9.81
N ASP A 70 -5.39 -2.37 8.82
CA ASP A 70 -5.81 -3.76 8.87
C ASP A 70 -4.63 -4.72 8.77
N ALA A 71 -3.64 -4.45 7.91
CA ALA A 71 -2.40 -5.23 7.82
C ALA A 71 -1.63 -5.25 9.15
N LEU A 72 -1.49 -4.09 9.81
CA LEU A 72 -0.80 -3.99 11.09
C LEU A 72 -1.56 -4.68 12.23
N ASN A 73 -2.89 -4.55 12.25
CA ASN A 73 -3.73 -5.25 13.20
C ASN A 73 -3.69 -6.78 12.97
N ALA A 74 -3.74 -7.21 11.71
CA ALA A 74 -3.62 -8.61 11.33
C ALA A 74 -2.30 -9.20 11.81
N PHE A 75 -1.20 -8.46 11.65
CA PHE A 75 0.11 -8.87 12.14
C PHE A 75 0.16 -8.96 13.67
N SER A 76 -0.29 -7.91 14.36
CA SER A 76 -0.27 -7.85 15.82
C SER A 76 -1.09 -8.98 16.47
N GLN A 77 -2.23 -9.32 15.86
CA GLN A 77 -3.20 -10.28 16.39
C GLN A 77 -3.10 -11.67 15.75
N ARG A 78 -2.23 -11.84 14.75
CA ARG A 78 -2.15 -13.05 13.88
C ARG A 78 -3.51 -13.40 13.24
N ASP A 79 -4.26 -12.38 12.83
CA ASP A 79 -5.59 -12.52 12.25
C ASP A 79 -5.50 -12.73 10.74
N ILE A 80 -5.58 -14.00 10.31
CA ILE A 80 -5.59 -14.38 8.89
C ILE A 80 -6.77 -13.77 8.15
N THR A 81 -7.95 -13.69 8.77
CA THR A 81 -9.17 -13.23 8.09
C THR A 81 -9.01 -11.79 7.65
N LYS A 82 -8.46 -10.97 8.55
CA LYS A 82 -8.14 -9.57 8.27
C LYS A 82 -7.03 -9.44 7.22
N ALA A 83 -5.97 -10.24 7.30
CA ALA A 83 -4.92 -10.26 6.28
C ALA A 83 -5.48 -10.59 4.88
N GLN A 84 -6.34 -11.60 4.77
CA GLN A 84 -6.99 -11.97 3.50
C GLN A 84 -7.91 -10.86 2.98
N SER A 85 -8.61 -10.17 3.88
CA SER A 85 -9.42 -9.01 3.50
C SER A 85 -8.56 -7.87 2.94
N THR A 86 -7.38 -7.60 3.52
CA THR A 86 -6.45 -6.60 2.98
C THR A 86 -5.98 -6.98 1.59
N ILE A 87 -5.53 -8.23 1.39
CA ILE A 87 -5.08 -8.74 0.09
C ILE A 87 -6.20 -8.59 -0.96
N ALA A 88 -7.45 -8.88 -0.61
CA ALA A 88 -8.57 -8.75 -1.54
C ALA A 88 -8.87 -7.29 -1.94
N ASN A 89 -8.61 -6.33 -1.04
CA ASN A 89 -8.85 -4.91 -1.28
C ASN A 89 -7.84 -4.28 -2.27
N ASP A 90 -6.70 -4.92 -2.50
CA ASP A 90 -5.65 -4.43 -3.41
C ASP A 90 -6.19 -4.21 -4.84
N ASN A 91 -6.99 -5.17 -5.34
CA ASN A 91 -7.67 -5.05 -6.64
C ASN A 91 -8.56 -3.79 -6.75
N ILE A 92 -9.13 -3.33 -5.64
CA ILE A 92 -9.96 -2.12 -5.61
C ILE A 92 -9.06 -0.88 -5.76
N VAL A 93 -7.89 -0.89 -5.13
CA VAL A 93 -6.91 0.19 -5.22
C VAL A 93 -6.33 0.28 -6.63
N ASP A 94 -5.98 -0.85 -7.24
CA ASP A 94 -5.52 -0.92 -8.63
C ASP A 94 -6.54 -0.32 -9.59
N ALA A 95 -7.81 -0.76 -9.48
CA ALA A 95 -8.89 -0.25 -10.31
C ALA A 95 -9.12 1.26 -10.12
N LEU A 96 -8.96 1.77 -8.89
CA LEU A 96 -9.05 3.20 -8.61
C LEU A 96 -7.88 3.98 -9.20
N ASN A 97 -6.66 3.45 -9.12
CA ASN A 97 -5.48 4.06 -9.72
C ASN A 97 -5.64 4.19 -11.24
N ASP A 98 -6.06 3.12 -11.90
CA ASP A 98 -6.34 3.12 -13.34
C ASP A 98 -7.44 4.10 -13.72
N GLN A 99 -8.53 4.14 -12.93
CA GLN A 99 -9.60 5.12 -13.12
C GLN A 99 -9.08 6.56 -13.01
N ILE A 100 -8.33 6.88 -11.95
CA ILE A 100 -7.79 8.22 -11.71
C ILE A 100 -6.88 8.65 -12.85
N VAL A 101 -5.95 7.77 -13.27
CA VAL A 101 -5.04 8.03 -14.39
C VAL A 101 -5.83 8.28 -15.68
N GLY A 102 -6.84 7.45 -15.97
CA GLY A 102 -7.70 7.61 -17.14
C GLY A 102 -8.48 8.92 -17.14
N ASP A 103 -9.12 9.27 -16.02
CA ASP A 103 -9.91 10.49 -15.85
C ASP A 103 -9.04 11.75 -16.02
N LEU A 104 -7.84 11.77 -15.43
CA LEU A 104 -6.91 12.89 -15.53
C LEU A 104 -6.35 13.05 -16.95
N LEU A 105 -5.96 11.95 -17.61
CA LEU A 105 -5.50 11.99 -19.01
C LEU A 105 -6.59 12.50 -19.95
N HIS A 106 -7.85 12.09 -19.74
CA HIS A 106 -8.97 12.57 -20.54
C HIS A 106 -9.19 14.08 -20.36
N LEU A 107 -9.17 14.57 -19.11
CA LEU A 107 -9.26 15.99 -18.80
C LEU A 107 -8.11 16.80 -19.43
N ASP A 108 -6.89 16.26 -19.41
CA ASP A 108 -5.69 16.90 -19.96
C ASP A 108 -5.75 17.05 -21.48
N VAL A 109 -6.18 16.00 -22.20
CA VAL A 109 -6.39 16.06 -23.65
C VAL A 109 -7.41 17.15 -23.99
N VAL A 110 -8.53 17.22 -23.26
CA VAL A 110 -9.57 18.24 -23.47
C VAL A 110 -9.06 19.65 -23.19
N ARG A 111 -8.22 19.85 -22.16
CA ARG A 111 -7.69 21.18 -21.79
C ARG A 111 -6.58 21.65 -22.72
N LYS A 112 -5.67 20.76 -23.15
CA LYS A 112 -4.59 21.09 -24.11
C LYS A 112 -5.12 21.55 -25.46
N VAL A 113 -6.21 20.96 -25.95
CA VAL A 113 -6.90 21.40 -27.19
C VAL A 113 -7.42 22.84 -27.08
N LYS A 114 -7.69 23.33 -25.87
CA LYS A 114 -8.23 24.68 -25.61
C LYS A 114 -7.16 25.75 -25.35
N GLY A 115 -5.88 25.44 -25.52
CA GLY A 115 -4.81 26.46 -25.59
C GLY A 115 -4.18 26.89 -24.26
N GLY A 116 -4.42 26.19 -23.16
CA GLY A 116 -3.73 26.45 -21.90
C GLY A 116 -4.13 25.44 -20.83
N ALA A 117 -3.16 24.74 -20.25
CA ALA A 117 -3.42 23.93 -19.06
C ALA A 117 -2.18 23.96 -18.17
N ASP A 118 -2.31 24.59 -17.00
CA ASP A 118 -1.46 24.27 -15.88
C ASP A 118 -1.63 22.77 -15.57
N MET A 119 -0.55 22.02 -15.69
CA MET A 119 -0.51 20.57 -15.49
C MET A 119 -0.21 20.20 -14.04
N SER A 120 0.01 21.17 -13.15
CA SER A 120 0.43 20.92 -11.77
C SER A 120 -0.62 20.11 -11.00
N LEU A 121 -1.91 20.47 -11.13
CA LEU A 121 -3.02 19.75 -10.50
C LEU A 121 -3.17 18.28 -10.97
N PRO A 122 -3.31 17.97 -12.26
CA PRO A 122 -3.43 16.59 -12.72
C PRO A 122 -2.16 15.78 -12.44
N LEU A 123 -0.97 16.35 -12.64
CA LEU A 123 0.29 15.67 -12.34
C LEU A 123 0.40 15.32 -10.85
N ALA A 124 0.09 16.25 -9.95
CA ALA A 124 0.10 16.01 -8.51
C ALA A 124 -0.83 14.86 -8.13
N GLN A 125 -2.06 14.85 -8.66
CA GLN A 125 -3.03 13.79 -8.39
C GLN A 125 -2.58 12.41 -8.90
N MET A 126 -1.96 12.35 -10.08
CA MET A 126 -1.38 11.10 -10.61
C MET A 126 -0.24 10.58 -9.71
N LEU A 127 0.65 11.46 -9.25
CA LEU A 127 1.75 11.09 -8.37
C LEU A 127 1.27 10.63 -6.99
N ILE A 128 0.22 11.26 -6.46
CA ILE A 128 -0.43 10.84 -5.21
C ILE A 128 -1.08 9.47 -5.39
N ALA A 129 -1.88 9.27 -6.45
CA ALA A 129 -2.54 7.98 -6.74
C ALA A 129 -1.52 6.84 -6.85
N ARG A 130 -0.44 7.06 -7.61
CA ARG A 130 0.65 6.07 -7.73
C ARG A 130 1.30 5.77 -6.39
N SER A 131 1.55 6.78 -5.56
CA SER A 131 2.16 6.55 -4.24
C SER A 131 1.20 5.80 -3.29
N LEU A 132 -0.11 6.01 -3.41
CA LEU A 132 -1.13 5.27 -2.67
C LEU A 132 -1.19 3.79 -3.10
N GLU A 133 -1.11 3.49 -4.39
CA GLU A 133 -1.00 2.11 -4.91
C GLU A 133 0.21 1.40 -4.32
N ARG A 134 1.37 2.07 -4.27
CA ARG A 134 2.58 1.49 -3.66
C ARG A 134 2.44 1.21 -2.17
N ILE A 135 1.73 2.07 -1.44
CA ILE A 135 1.44 1.86 -0.02
C ILE A 135 0.49 0.67 0.16
N ALA A 136 -0.50 0.52 -0.73
CA ALA A 136 -1.40 -0.63 -0.73
C ALA A 136 -0.64 -1.95 -0.95
N ASP A 137 0.28 -1.98 -1.93
CA ASP A 137 1.17 -3.10 -2.20
C ASP A 137 2.00 -3.48 -0.95
N GLN A 138 2.57 -2.50 -0.23
CA GLN A 138 3.29 -2.78 1.01
C GLN A 138 2.35 -3.35 2.10
N ALA A 139 1.11 -2.87 2.20
CA ALA A 139 0.12 -3.41 3.14
C ALA A 139 -0.30 -4.84 2.79
N THR A 140 -0.38 -5.16 1.50
CA THR A 140 -0.60 -6.51 0.96
C THR A 140 0.57 -7.42 1.34
N ASN A 141 1.82 -7.00 1.11
CA ASN A 141 3.02 -7.77 1.51
C ASN A 141 3.05 -8.09 3.01
N ILE A 142 2.74 -7.11 3.87
CA ILE A 142 2.62 -7.33 5.32
C ILE A 142 1.56 -8.41 5.60
N SER A 143 0.40 -8.33 4.94
CA SER A 143 -0.69 -9.28 5.12
C SER A 143 -0.35 -10.69 4.63
N GLU A 144 0.40 -10.82 3.53
CA GLU A 144 0.90 -12.11 3.06
C GLU A 144 1.87 -12.75 4.05
N GLU A 145 2.76 -11.96 4.67
CA GLU A 145 3.64 -12.44 5.75
C GLU A 145 2.83 -12.94 6.97
N VAL A 146 1.68 -12.33 7.28
CA VAL A 146 0.76 -12.84 8.31
C VAL A 146 0.19 -14.20 7.93
N VAL A 147 -0.27 -14.37 6.69
CA VAL A 147 -0.79 -15.66 6.23
C VAL A 147 0.29 -16.74 6.30
N TYR A 148 1.50 -16.42 5.85
CA TYR A 148 2.65 -17.32 5.93
C TYR A 148 2.99 -17.68 7.38
N MET A 149 3.00 -16.71 8.30
CA MET A 149 3.29 -16.93 9.72
C MET A 149 2.34 -17.95 10.36
N VAL A 150 1.04 -17.89 10.01
CA VAL A 150 0.02 -18.70 10.69
C VAL A 150 -0.20 -20.05 10.01
N LYS A 151 -0.16 -20.11 8.67
CA LYS A 151 -0.41 -21.35 7.93
C LYS A 151 0.85 -22.13 7.58
N GLY A 152 2.00 -21.47 7.49
CA GLY A 152 3.22 -22.05 6.94
C GLY A 152 3.20 -22.23 5.41
N ASP A 153 2.14 -21.75 4.75
CA ASP A 153 1.98 -21.82 3.30
C ASP A 153 2.40 -20.49 2.66
N ASP A 154 3.30 -20.57 1.67
CA ASP A 154 3.73 -19.43 0.88
C ASP A 154 2.69 -19.13 -0.22
N ILE A 155 1.93 -18.04 -0.04
CA ILE A 155 0.92 -17.59 -1.00
C ILE A 155 1.43 -16.53 -1.97
N ARG A 156 2.68 -16.09 -1.84
CA ARG A 156 3.27 -14.94 -2.58
C ARG A 156 3.45 -15.17 -4.09
N HIS A 157 3.11 -16.38 -4.59
CA HIS A 157 3.34 -16.81 -5.98
C HIS A 157 2.14 -17.57 -6.61
N GLN A 158 0.90 -17.36 -6.14
CA GLN A 158 -0.29 -18.02 -6.72
C GLN A 158 -0.99 -17.24 -7.85
N SER A 159 -0.40 -16.15 -8.34
CA SER A 159 -0.93 -15.33 -9.45
C SER A 159 -0.05 -15.42 -10.69
#